data_AF-A0A7S2YKP5-F1
#
_entry.id   AF-A0A7S2YKP5-F1
#
_cell.length_a   1.000
_cell.length_b   1.000
_cell.length_c   1.000
_cell.angle_alpha   90.00
_cell.angle_beta   90.00
_cell.angle_gamma   90.00
#
_symmetry.space_group_name_H-M   'P 1'
#
loop_
_entity.id
_entity.type
_entity.pdbx_description
1 polymer ?
#
loop_
_entity_poly.entity_id
_entity_poly.type
_entity_poly.pdbx_seq_one_letter_code
_entity_poly.pdbx_strand_id
1 'polypeptide(L)'
;APGTPGGGFPGRGPPPPMQQQQPPHMMRGGNDPSGRGRGMGGPPPPFFGGRGPEPNFAFPPPSSNPNLHHQHHHPQAPPPLQQPHQAMPPNNHNFHVNASVAAAQQAQPYAALANPPSVQNQQAFSSSNTNIYQQASTITATPIIPPMSHTAVAATTAVASVAPIPQTEAVERAWEEYTDASTGNKYYSNGVTSSWTKPEAMIETEKMLEQAKENTVAPADPRSKKRKLAEAVVEFGSKEEALQAFKKMLADRDVAPAQKWSEIVKLFTASNGTMTNKESNAEAKSIAIWEACQNILTTGERKQALAEYQTKLAKDLRNKERQGRQRTKEGFLKLLADVVSSTTVSGRGGNGDGGESSNGNDISFLRYQDIEGMLQKDERYHAVPDDETREMLFLEYVEEYRKREERRKQNEHREAQNQFVDFLKELEKQNSLTCAAPYSWNAFVDLLMGNDESVSSDKDSLLTTISSSVLNNEEKDFIFKGFLDDMKQAEEEDRLRSQEERRQAVLAQREFFRETLVQAAQDGKILPSSSYSSVVDSVLSQENSFAKLQQHDRDRPKELFEEFVNDWNEMYRRDRLFLSDLVRKRVEKSNDQANFKDETTTFEAFCAVLLEEASDDDAAER
;
A
#
# COMPACT_ATOMS: atom_id res chain seq x y z
N ALA A 1 -10.06 -23.62 64.40
CA ALA A 1 -9.65 -24.06 63.05
C ALA A 1 -10.87 -24.06 62.14
N PRO A 2 -10.97 -23.16 61.16
CA PRO A 2 -11.84 -23.33 59.98
C PRO A 2 -11.14 -24.27 58.97
N GLY A 3 -11.81 -24.82 57.95
CA GLY A 3 -13.22 -24.67 57.58
C GLY A 3 -13.36 -24.65 56.06
N THR A 4 -13.63 -25.80 55.45
CA THR A 4 -13.53 -26.01 53.99
C THR A 4 -14.82 -25.66 53.24
N PRO A 5 -14.77 -24.81 52.19
CA PRO A 5 -15.82 -24.72 51.17
C PRO A 5 -15.40 -25.45 49.88
N GLY A 6 -16.34 -26.15 49.25
CA GLY A 6 -16.15 -26.72 47.90
C GLY A 6 -16.68 -25.79 46.81
N GLY A 7 -15.99 -25.70 45.68
CA GLY A 7 -16.43 -24.99 44.48
C GLY A 7 -16.75 -25.95 43.32
N GLY A 8 -17.91 -25.77 42.69
CA GLY A 8 -18.33 -26.58 41.53
C GLY A 8 -17.81 -26.03 40.20
N PHE A 9 -17.55 -26.91 39.23
CA PHE A 9 -17.15 -26.53 37.87
C PHE A 9 -18.38 -26.21 36.99
N PRO A 10 -18.46 -25.03 36.35
CA PRO A 10 -19.41 -24.79 35.26
C PRO A 10 -18.93 -25.46 33.96
N GLY A 11 -19.86 -26.05 33.21
CA GLY A 11 -19.54 -26.74 31.95
C GLY A 11 -19.20 -25.77 30.81
N ARG A 12 -18.24 -26.15 29.96
CA ARG A 12 -17.95 -25.42 28.71
C ARG A 12 -18.91 -25.84 27.59
N GLY A 13 -19.51 -24.85 26.92
CA GLY A 13 -20.21 -25.07 25.65
C GLY A 13 -19.24 -25.24 24.46
N PRO A 14 -19.74 -25.69 23.29
CA PRO A 14 -18.92 -25.82 22.09
C PRO A 14 -18.52 -24.45 21.50
N PRO A 15 -17.36 -24.35 20.81
CA PRO A 15 -16.91 -23.11 20.20
C PRO A 15 -17.73 -22.72 18.95
N PRO A 16 -17.84 -21.43 18.62
CA PRO A 16 -18.46 -20.97 17.39
C PRO A 16 -17.61 -21.30 16.14
N PRO A 17 -18.23 -21.37 14.94
CA PRO A 17 -17.50 -21.64 13.70
C PRO A 17 -16.55 -20.50 13.32
N MET A 18 -15.37 -20.84 12.79
CA MET A 18 -14.39 -19.86 12.30
C MET A 18 -14.97 -19.03 11.15
N GLN A 19 -14.87 -17.70 11.25
CA GLN A 19 -15.09 -16.83 10.10
C GLN A 19 -13.95 -17.01 9.09
N GLN A 20 -14.32 -17.24 7.84
CA GLN A 20 -13.39 -17.41 6.74
C GLN A 20 -12.85 -16.04 6.31
N GLN A 21 -11.62 -15.71 6.71
CA GLN A 21 -10.98 -14.45 6.32
C GLN A 21 -10.85 -14.37 4.79
N GLN A 22 -11.32 -13.27 4.21
CA GLN A 22 -11.09 -12.97 2.80
C GLN A 22 -9.64 -12.51 2.59
N PRO A 23 -8.97 -12.89 1.49
CA PRO A 23 -7.62 -12.44 1.20
C PRO A 23 -7.58 -10.92 1.00
N PRO A 24 -6.51 -10.22 1.40
CA PRO A 24 -6.42 -8.77 1.29
C PRO A 24 -6.42 -8.32 -0.18
N HIS A 25 -7.22 -7.30 -0.48
CA HIS A 25 -7.18 -6.61 -1.76
C HIS A 25 -5.81 -5.97 -1.99
N MET A 26 -5.03 -6.49 -2.94
CA MET A 26 -3.79 -5.83 -3.35
C MET A 26 -4.11 -4.50 -4.03
N MET A 27 -3.62 -3.40 -3.44
CA MET A 27 -3.67 -2.07 -4.04
C MET A 27 -2.85 -2.07 -5.33
N ARG A 28 -3.54 -2.02 -6.47
CA ARG A 28 -2.93 -2.04 -7.80
C ARG A 28 -2.40 -0.65 -8.15
N GLY A 29 -1.18 -0.36 -7.75
CA GLY A 29 -0.48 0.90 -8.10
C GLY A 29 -0.43 1.11 -9.62
N GLY A 30 -1.23 2.05 -10.11
CA GLY A 30 -1.33 2.39 -11.53
C GLY A 30 -0.48 3.62 -11.85
N ASN A 31 0.75 3.41 -12.31
CA ASN A 31 1.54 4.47 -12.93
C ASN A 31 1.29 4.47 -14.45
N ASP A 32 0.54 5.47 -14.94
CA ASP A 32 0.33 5.71 -16.37
C ASP A 32 1.48 6.54 -16.98
N PRO A 33 2.20 6.04 -18.01
CA PRO A 33 3.20 6.80 -18.74
C PRO A 33 2.61 7.40 -20.03
N SER A 34 1.66 8.34 -19.93
CA SER A 34 0.95 8.91 -21.09
C SER A 34 1.69 10.06 -21.81
N GLY A 35 3.01 9.97 -21.94
CA GLY A 35 3.87 11.00 -22.55
C GLY A 35 3.83 11.02 -24.09
N ARG A 36 2.82 11.67 -24.70
CA ARG A 36 2.70 11.81 -26.16
C ARG A 36 3.58 12.92 -26.75
N GLY A 37 4.88 12.66 -26.91
CA GLY A 37 5.77 13.51 -27.70
C GLY A 37 5.46 13.46 -29.20
N ARG A 38 4.86 14.51 -29.77
CA ARG A 38 4.77 14.71 -31.23
C ARG A 38 5.86 15.67 -31.70
N GLY A 39 6.95 15.14 -32.26
CA GLY A 39 7.94 15.94 -32.97
C GLY A 39 7.37 16.43 -34.31
N MET A 40 7.20 17.75 -34.47
CA MET A 40 7.05 18.42 -35.77
C MET A 40 8.40 19.05 -36.12
N GLY A 41 8.97 18.69 -37.28
CA GLY A 41 10.23 19.26 -37.74
C GLY A 41 10.06 20.70 -38.24
N GLY A 42 10.81 21.64 -37.67
CA GLY A 42 11.00 22.99 -38.21
C GLY A 42 12.24 23.06 -39.13
N PRO A 43 12.24 23.91 -40.18
CA PRO A 43 13.41 24.10 -41.03
C PRO A 43 14.54 24.88 -40.33
N PRO A 44 15.80 24.71 -40.76
CA PRO A 44 16.95 25.37 -40.13
C PRO A 44 17.01 26.88 -40.45
N PRO A 45 17.54 27.72 -39.53
CA PRO A 45 17.79 29.14 -39.77
C PRO A 45 19.00 29.36 -40.70
N PRO A 46 19.07 30.50 -41.42
CA PRO A 46 20.15 30.78 -42.37
C PRO A 46 21.46 31.22 -41.69
N PHE A 47 22.59 30.85 -42.30
CA PHE A 47 23.90 31.40 -41.97
C PHE A 47 23.97 32.91 -42.23
N PHE A 48 24.44 33.68 -41.26
CA PHE A 48 25.04 35.00 -41.46
C PHE A 48 26.38 35.06 -40.71
N GLY A 49 27.48 35.22 -41.47
CA GLY A 49 28.81 35.44 -40.91
C GLY A 49 29.18 36.93 -40.95
N GLY A 50 29.85 37.44 -39.91
CA GLY A 50 30.25 38.83 -39.83
C GLY A 50 31.24 39.14 -38.71
N ARG A 51 32.28 39.89 -39.06
CA ARG A 51 33.31 40.57 -38.23
C ARG A 51 32.71 41.26 -36.98
N GLY A 52 33.44 41.52 -35.89
CA GLY A 52 34.89 41.55 -35.67
C GLY A 52 35.21 41.95 -34.20
N PRO A 53 36.45 42.39 -33.86
CA PRO A 53 36.95 42.37 -32.48
C PRO A 53 36.99 43.72 -31.72
N GLU A 54 37.18 43.60 -30.39
CA GLU A 54 37.65 44.62 -29.42
C GLU A 54 36.70 45.82 -29.07
N PRO A 55 36.93 46.56 -27.94
CA PRO A 55 37.98 46.44 -26.91
C PRO A 55 37.49 46.38 -25.44
N ASN A 56 38.45 46.25 -24.52
CA ASN A 56 38.33 46.47 -23.06
C ASN A 56 37.69 47.83 -22.68
N PHE A 57 36.92 47.84 -21.58
CA PHE A 57 36.85 48.98 -20.65
C PHE A 57 36.57 48.48 -19.21
N ALA A 58 37.25 49.06 -18.23
CA ALA A 58 37.10 48.74 -16.81
C ALA A 58 36.73 49.99 -16.00
N PHE A 59 35.84 49.87 -15.02
CA PHE A 59 35.52 50.88 -14.00
C PHE A 59 34.90 50.21 -12.74
N PRO A 60 34.74 50.89 -11.59
CA PRO A 60 34.99 50.28 -10.27
C PRO A 60 33.73 50.10 -9.39
N PRO A 61 33.83 49.37 -8.25
CA PRO A 61 32.69 49.10 -7.38
C PRO A 61 32.33 50.28 -6.45
N PRO A 62 31.03 50.48 -6.13
CA PRO A 62 30.58 51.30 -5.00
C PRO A 62 30.49 50.48 -3.70
N SER A 63 30.72 51.13 -2.56
CA SER A 63 30.69 50.52 -1.23
C SER A 63 29.43 50.86 -0.43
N SER A 64 29.26 50.15 0.70
CA SER A 64 28.63 50.64 1.94
C SER A 64 27.16 51.12 1.93
N ASN A 65 26.31 50.27 2.50
CA ASN A 65 25.10 50.59 3.30
C ASN A 65 25.42 51.59 4.47
N PRO A 66 24.44 52.09 5.27
CA PRO A 66 22.97 52.04 5.16
C PRO A 66 22.26 53.39 5.49
N ASN A 67 20.92 53.47 5.32
CA ASN A 67 20.05 54.02 6.38
C ASN A 67 18.55 53.71 6.22
N LEU A 68 17.78 53.90 7.30
CA LEU A 68 16.34 53.68 7.38
C LEU A 68 15.52 54.89 6.89
N HIS A 69 14.38 54.61 6.25
CA HIS A 69 13.12 55.31 6.52
C HIS A 69 11.92 54.38 6.27
N HIS A 70 11.09 54.16 7.29
CA HIS A 70 9.74 53.63 7.10
C HIS A 70 8.79 54.78 6.75
N GLN A 71 7.90 54.58 5.78
CA GLN A 71 6.78 55.48 5.54
C GLN A 71 5.50 54.65 5.39
N HIS A 72 4.48 54.95 6.20
CA HIS A 72 3.18 54.29 6.10
C HIS A 72 2.38 54.84 4.92
N HIS A 73 1.89 53.95 4.07
CA HIS A 73 0.84 54.27 3.09
C HIS A 73 -0.49 53.64 3.51
N HIS A 74 -1.52 54.47 3.63
CA HIS A 74 -2.91 54.00 3.74
C HIS A 74 -3.43 53.59 2.35
N PRO A 75 -4.14 52.45 2.21
CA PRO A 75 -4.83 52.11 0.97
C PRO A 75 -6.11 52.94 0.79
N GLN A 76 -6.32 53.50 -0.41
CA GLN A 76 -7.58 54.11 -0.82
C GLN A 76 -8.56 53.05 -1.35
N ALA A 77 -9.86 53.23 -1.07
CA ALA A 77 -10.92 52.35 -1.58
C ALA A 77 -11.41 52.77 -2.98
N PRO A 78 -11.66 51.83 -3.91
CA PRO A 78 -12.22 52.13 -5.23
C PRO A 78 -13.77 52.24 -5.21
N PRO A 79 -14.38 53.04 -6.11
CA PRO A 79 -15.83 53.17 -6.23
C PRO A 79 -16.47 52.05 -7.10
N PRO A 80 -17.77 51.75 -6.92
CA PRO A 80 -18.48 50.75 -7.72
C PRO A 80 -18.92 51.27 -9.10
N LEU A 81 -19.06 50.36 -10.06
CA LEU A 81 -19.62 50.63 -11.40
C LEU A 81 -20.83 49.74 -11.73
N GLN A 82 -21.54 50.11 -12.81
CA GLN A 82 -22.97 49.84 -13.03
C GLN A 82 -23.28 48.51 -13.74
N GLN A 83 -24.50 48.01 -13.54
CA GLN A 83 -25.10 46.94 -14.36
C GLN A 83 -25.59 47.46 -15.72
N PRO A 84 -25.70 46.58 -16.73
CA PRO A 84 -26.68 46.75 -17.80
C PRO A 84 -27.51 45.48 -18.12
N HIS A 85 -28.83 45.63 -17.97
CA HIS A 85 -29.97 45.13 -18.78
C HIS A 85 -30.05 43.73 -19.43
N GLN A 86 -31.30 43.24 -19.51
CA GLN A 86 -31.74 41.99 -20.14
C GLN A 86 -31.90 42.10 -21.67
N ALA A 87 -31.92 40.95 -22.36
CA ALA A 87 -32.48 40.79 -23.71
C ALA A 87 -33.18 39.40 -23.85
N MET A 88 -34.18 39.30 -24.73
CA MET A 88 -35.01 38.10 -24.93
C MET A 88 -34.53 37.21 -26.10
N PRO A 89 -34.86 35.89 -26.13
CA PRO A 89 -34.49 34.97 -27.21
C PRO A 89 -35.49 34.98 -28.40
N PRO A 90 -35.02 34.66 -29.63
CA PRO A 90 -35.88 34.43 -30.80
C PRO A 90 -36.33 32.96 -30.95
N ASN A 91 -37.19 32.72 -31.93
CA ASN A 91 -38.06 31.55 -32.02
C ASN A 91 -37.59 30.47 -33.03
N ASN A 92 -37.75 29.20 -32.65
CA ASN A 92 -38.27 28.07 -33.45
C ASN A 92 -38.12 28.06 -34.99
N HIS A 93 -37.58 26.95 -35.55
CA HIS A 93 -38.14 26.34 -36.77
C HIS A 93 -37.97 24.81 -36.79
N ASN A 94 -38.83 24.13 -37.56
CA ASN A 94 -39.06 22.68 -37.52
C ASN A 94 -39.10 22.10 -38.94
N PHE A 95 -38.53 20.91 -39.18
CA PHE A 95 -38.76 20.14 -40.42
C PHE A 95 -38.56 18.62 -40.26
N HIS A 96 -39.64 17.86 -40.46
CA HIS A 96 -39.61 16.44 -40.84
C HIS A 96 -39.44 16.29 -42.36
N VAL A 97 -38.92 15.14 -42.83
CA VAL A 97 -39.55 14.23 -43.83
C VAL A 97 -38.96 12.80 -43.65
N ASN A 98 -39.71 11.76 -44.06
CA ASN A 98 -39.43 10.33 -43.87
C ASN A 98 -38.76 9.63 -45.08
N ALA A 99 -38.17 8.43 -44.86
CA ALA A 99 -38.31 7.17 -45.65
C ALA A 99 -37.16 6.20 -45.27
N SER A 100 -37.35 4.99 -44.71
CA SER A 100 -37.85 3.72 -45.31
C SER A 100 -37.03 3.26 -46.55
N VAL A 101 -36.59 1.99 -46.69
CA VAL A 101 -37.39 0.74 -46.73
C VAL A 101 -36.63 -0.51 -46.22
N ALA A 102 -37.42 -1.44 -45.63
CA ALA A 102 -37.37 -2.90 -45.39
C ALA A 102 -36.38 -3.83 -46.19
N ALA A 103 -36.25 -5.16 -45.95
CA ALA A 103 -36.99 -6.19 -45.17
C ALA A 103 -36.03 -7.33 -44.70
N ALA A 104 -36.35 -8.55 -44.21
CA ALA A 104 -37.59 -9.32 -43.93
C ALA A 104 -37.31 -10.39 -42.82
N GLN A 105 -38.22 -10.66 -41.85
CA GLN A 105 -39.17 -11.80 -41.73
C GLN A 105 -38.65 -13.24 -41.54
N GLN A 106 -38.99 -13.85 -40.37
CA GLN A 106 -39.66 -15.16 -40.13
C GLN A 106 -39.78 -15.35 -38.59
N ALA A 107 -40.96 -15.38 -37.94
CA ALA A 107 -42.02 -16.43 -37.89
C ALA A 107 -41.61 -17.66 -37.03
N GLN A 108 -41.85 -17.71 -35.70
CA GLN A 108 -43.09 -18.16 -34.97
C GLN A 108 -43.30 -19.71 -34.97
N PRO A 109 -43.99 -20.37 -34.00
CA PRO A 109 -44.96 -19.84 -33.01
C PRO A 109 -45.01 -20.46 -31.56
N TYR A 110 -45.88 -19.85 -30.71
CA TYR A 110 -46.70 -20.36 -29.58
C TYR A 110 -46.17 -21.25 -28.42
N ALA A 111 -46.27 -20.70 -27.20
CA ALA A 111 -47.03 -21.25 -26.05
C ALA A 111 -47.34 -20.11 -25.04
N ALA A 112 -48.36 -20.23 -24.16
CA ALA A 112 -48.76 -19.15 -23.25
C ALA A 112 -49.48 -19.63 -21.97
N LEU A 113 -49.33 -18.91 -20.84
CA LEU A 113 -50.41 -18.52 -19.90
C LEU A 113 -49.93 -17.70 -18.67
N ALA A 114 -50.83 -16.81 -18.20
CA ALA A 114 -50.97 -16.21 -16.86
C ALA A 114 -49.87 -15.27 -16.27
N ASN A 115 -50.26 -14.01 -16.01
CA ASN A 115 -49.63 -13.06 -15.08
C ASN A 115 -50.28 -13.14 -13.68
N PRO A 116 -49.66 -12.55 -12.65
CA PRO A 116 -50.27 -11.37 -12.00
C PRO A 116 -49.27 -10.17 -11.88
N PRO A 117 -49.73 -8.95 -11.53
CA PRO A 117 -49.00 -7.71 -11.87
C PRO A 117 -48.12 -7.13 -10.74
N SER A 118 -47.19 -6.26 -11.14
CA SER A 118 -46.51 -5.29 -10.27
C SER A 118 -46.63 -3.87 -10.87
N VAL A 119 -46.61 -2.85 -10.02
CA VAL A 119 -47.04 -1.48 -10.37
C VAL A 119 -45.86 -0.50 -10.36
N GLN A 120 -45.59 0.04 -11.54
CA GLN A 120 -45.24 1.44 -11.82
C GLN A 120 -44.48 2.22 -10.72
N ASN A 121 -43.21 2.53 -10.99
CA ASN A 121 -42.77 3.93 -10.87
C ASN A 121 -41.68 4.27 -11.89
N GLN A 122 -41.57 5.57 -12.23
CA GLN A 122 -40.56 6.09 -13.15
C GLN A 122 -39.53 6.90 -12.37
N GLN A 123 -38.26 6.81 -12.78
CA GLN A 123 -37.33 7.94 -12.68
C GLN A 123 -36.22 7.79 -13.71
N ALA A 124 -35.93 8.87 -14.43
CA ALA A 124 -34.83 8.97 -15.36
C ALA A 124 -33.97 10.16 -14.97
N PHE A 125 -32.66 9.96 -14.89
CA PHE A 125 -31.69 11.04 -14.73
C PHE A 125 -30.60 10.90 -15.79
N SER A 126 -30.50 11.92 -16.65
CA SER A 126 -29.40 12.10 -17.58
C SER A 126 -28.64 13.35 -17.17
N SER A 127 -27.47 13.19 -16.57
CA SER A 127 -26.69 14.30 -16.03
C SER A 127 -25.85 14.96 -17.12
N SER A 128 -26.32 16.10 -17.64
CA SER A 128 -25.48 17.02 -18.43
C SER A 128 -24.40 17.63 -17.54
N ASN A 129 -23.15 17.64 -18.02
CA ASN A 129 -22.02 18.16 -17.26
C ASN A 129 -21.58 19.52 -17.81
N THR A 130 -21.66 20.57 -16.99
CA THR A 130 -21.33 21.96 -17.37
C THR A 130 -20.32 22.57 -16.40
N ASN A 131 -19.25 23.15 -16.94
CA ASN A 131 -18.31 23.99 -16.20
C ASN A 131 -19.01 25.21 -15.57
N ILE A 132 -18.49 25.71 -14.44
CA ILE A 132 -17.81 27.03 -14.37
C ILE A 132 -17.28 27.31 -12.96
N TYR A 133 -16.16 28.05 -12.88
CA TYR A 133 -15.62 28.63 -11.64
C TYR A 133 -16.63 29.55 -10.94
N GLN A 134 -16.72 29.47 -9.61
CA GLN A 134 -16.91 30.70 -8.84
C GLN A 134 -16.31 30.63 -7.43
N GLN A 135 -16.14 31.82 -6.83
CA GLN A 135 -15.43 32.07 -5.58
C GLN A 135 -16.27 31.65 -4.37
N ALA A 136 -15.61 31.22 -3.29
CA ALA A 136 -16.22 31.01 -1.99
C ALA A 136 -15.48 31.84 -0.93
N SER A 137 -16.23 32.60 -0.14
CA SER A 137 -15.70 33.50 0.89
C SER A 137 -15.52 32.81 2.25
N THR A 138 -14.69 33.41 3.09
CA THR A 138 -14.41 32.96 4.46
C THR A 138 -15.67 32.93 5.34
N ILE A 139 -16.02 31.77 5.90
CA ILE A 139 -16.80 31.65 7.14
C ILE A 139 -16.19 30.52 7.96
N THR A 140 -15.53 30.86 9.07
CA THR A 140 -15.03 29.88 10.04
C THR A 140 -16.15 29.55 11.03
N ALA A 141 -16.65 28.32 10.99
CA ALA A 141 -17.67 27.83 11.94
C ALA A 141 -17.03 26.81 12.90
N THR A 142 -16.94 27.17 14.18
CA THR A 142 -16.52 26.28 15.26
C THR A 142 -17.70 25.43 15.77
N PRO A 143 -17.56 24.10 15.89
CA PRO A 143 -18.58 23.28 16.52
C PRO A 143 -18.54 23.46 18.04
N ILE A 144 -19.72 23.67 18.65
CA ILE A 144 -19.88 23.71 20.11
C ILE A 144 -20.03 22.27 20.61
N ILE A 145 -19.25 21.89 21.62
CA ILE A 145 -19.32 20.59 22.29
C ILE A 145 -19.83 20.82 23.73
N PRO A 146 -20.84 20.06 24.21
CA PRO A 146 -21.35 20.20 25.57
C PRO A 146 -20.39 19.56 26.60
N PRO A 147 -20.27 20.12 27.82
CA PRO A 147 -19.37 19.60 28.86
C PRO A 147 -20.02 18.47 29.66
N MET A 148 -19.25 17.43 30.02
CA MET A 148 -19.63 16.47 31.07
C MET A 148 -18.49 16.17 32.04
N SER A 149 -18.72 16.56 33.29
CA SER A 149 -18.30 15.93 34.55
C SER A 149 -16.99 15.14 34.60
N HIS A 150 -15.96 15.72 35.23
CA HIS A 150 -14.78 15.00 35.68
C HIS A 150 -15.08 14.08 36.87
N THR A 151 -14.44 12.90 36.91
CA THR A 151 -14.21 12.14 38.15
C THR A 151 -12.75 11.70 38.19
N ALA A 152 -11.88 12.50 38.81
CA ALA A 152 -10.45 12.24 38.86
C ALA A 152 -10.05 11.46 40.13
N VAL A 153 -9.40 10.32 39.96
CA VAL A 153 -8.65 9.63 41.02
C VAL A 153 -7.16 9.92 40.80
N ALA A 154 -6.46 10.35 41.85
CA ALA A 154 -5.10 10.85 41.73
C ALA A 154 -4.05 9.75 41.43
N ALA A 155 -3.09 10.07 40.56
CA ALA A 155 -1.81 9.38 40.45
C ALA A 155 -0.70 10.38 40.09
N THR A 156 0.50 10.20 40.65
CA THR A 156 1.65 11.11 40.55
C THR A 156 2.36 11.05 39.20
N THR A 157 2.98 12.17 38.83
CA THR A 157 3.83 12.34 37.64
C THR A 157 4.97 11.31 37.57
N ALA A 158 5.11 10.65 36.42
CA ALA A 158 6.28 9.84 36.07
C ALA A 158 6.69 10.13 34.61
N VAL A 159 7.97 9.95 34.30
CA VAL A 159 8.55 10.31 32.99
C VAL A 159 7.94 9.45 31.87
N ALA A 160 7.60 10.11 30.75
CA ALA A 160 6.98 9.48 29.58
C ALA A 160 7.96 8.53 28.84
N SER A 161 8.08 7.30 29.34
CA SER A 161 8.55 6.17 28.53
C SER A 161 7.48 5.78 27.53
N VAL A 162 7.87 5.40 26.31
CA VAL A 162 6.94 4.99 25.25
C VAL A 162 6.18 3.74 25.69
N ALA A 163 4.85 3.86 25.81
CA ALA A 163 4.00 2.75 26.23
C ALA A 163 4.04 1.62 25.17
N PRO A 164 4.30 0.36 25.56
CA PRO A 164 4.36 -0.74 24.61
C PRO A 164 2.96 -1.04 24.04
N ILE A 165 2.92 -1.27 22.73
CA ILE A 165 1.77 -1.91 22.06
C ILE A 165 1.49 -3.22 22.81
N PRO A 166 0.22 -3.57 23.13
CA PRO A 166 -0.11 -4.82 23.82
C PRO A 166 0.32 -6.01 22.96
N GLN A 167 1.47 -6.60 23.31
CA GLN A 167 2.00 -7.79 22.67
C GLN A 167 1.07 -8.96 23.02
N THR A 168 0.22 -9.35 22.07
CA THR A 168 -0.43 -10.66 22.13
C THR A 168 0.68 -11.71 22.12
N GLU A 169 0.86 -12.41 23.24
CA GLU A 169 1.93 -13.40 23.41
C GLU A 169 1.90 -14.38 22.24
N ALA A 170 2.96 -14.35 21.42
CA ALA A 170 3.06 -15.16 20.23
C ALA A 170 3.31 -16.61 20.67
N VAL A 171 2.23 -17.40 20.74
CA VAL A 171 2.29 -18.81 21.12
C VAL A 171 3.23 -19.55 20.17
N GLU A 172 4.34 -20.08 20.71
CA GLU A 172 5.31 -20.87 19.95
C GLU A 172 4.63 -22.04 19.24
N ARG A 173 4.88 -22.17 17.95
CA ARG A 173 4.40 -23.27 17.11
C ARG A 173 5.55 -24.24 16.82
N ALA A 174 5.21 -25.39 16.23
CA ALA A 174 6.23 -26.23 15.62
C ALA A 174 6.97 -25.45 14.54
N TRP A 175 8.27 -25.72 14.37
CA TRP A 175 9.08 -25.10 13.32
C TRP A 175 8.61 -25.55 11.93
N GLU A 176 8.17 -24.59 11.12
CA GLU A 176 7.75 -24.80 9.74
C GLU A 176 8.83 -24.26 8.77
N GLU A 177 8.98 -24.93 7.62
CA GLU A 177 9.90 -24.53 6.55
C GLU A 177 9.18 -23.61 5.55
N TYR A 178 9.71 -22.42 5.35
CA TYR A 178 9.25 -21.41 4.41
C TYR A 178 10.31 -21.18 3.33
N THR A 179 9.89 -20.73 2.15
CA THR A 179 10.80 -20.27 1.08
C THR A 179 10.56 -18.79 0.85
N ASP A 180 11.61 -17.98 0.94
CA ASP A 180 11.55 -16.55 0.62
C ASP A 180 11.38 -16.36 -0.89
N ALA A 181 10.34 -15.63 -1.28
CA ALA A 181 10.01 -15.37 -2.69
C ALA A 181 11.00 -14.42 -3.39
N SER A 182 11.82 -13.67 -2.64
CA SER A 182 12.79 -12.72 -3.19
C SER A 182 14.16 -13.34 -3.47
N THR A 183 14.71 -14.14 -2.56
CA THR A 183 16.01 -14.82 -2.74
C THR A 183 15.90 -16.29 -3.17
N GLY A 184 14.73 -16.92 -3.05
CA GLY A 184 14.54 -18.35 -3.27
C GLY A 184 15.13 -19.25 -2.16
N ASN A 185 15.72 -18.66 -1.10
CA ASN A 185 16.30 -19.40 0.00
C ASN A 185 15.23 -19.92 0.97
N LYS A 186 15.53 -21.05 1.60
CA LYS A 186 14.72 -21.63 2.67
C LYS A 186 15.05 -20.97 4.01
N TYR A 187 14.02 -20.69 4.80
CA TYR A 187 14.14 -20.31 6.20
C TYR A 187 13.09 -21.05 7.04
N TYR A 188 13.31 -21.08 8.35
CA TYR A 188 12.46 -21.77 9.30
C TYR A 188 11.85 -20.74 10.24
N SER A 189 10.59 -20.93 10.65
CA SER A 189 9.92 -20.05 11.62
C SER A 189 9.07 -20.87 12.60
N ASN A 190 9.10 -20.50 13.89
CA ASN A 190 8.18 -21.02 14.92
C ASN A 190 7.04 -20.02 15.25
N GLY A 191 6.92 -18.93 14.49
CA GLY A 191 5.97 -17.84 14.73
C GLY A 191 6.45 -16.76 15.72
N VAL A 192 7.60 -16.97 16.38
CA VAL A 192 8.21 -16.03 17.34
C VAL A 192 9.61 -15.61 16.88
N THR A 193 10.36 -16.55 16.32
CA THR A 193 11.72 -16.39 15.80
C THR A 193 11.84 -17.04 14.42
N SER A 194 12.76 -16.53 13.60
CA SER A 194 13.05 -17.04 12.26
C SER A 194 14.55 -17.25 12.07
N SER A 195 14.93 -18.35 11.41
CA SER A 195 16.33 -18.74 11.18
C SER A 195 16.55 -19.23 9.75
N TRP A 196 17.68 -18.86 9.16
CA TRP A 196 18.12 -19.38 7.84
C TRP A 196 18.79 -20.76 7.97
N THR A 197 19.35 -21.10 9.14
CA THR A 197 19.84 -22.45 9.46
C THR A 197 18.75 -23.30 10.11
N LYS A 198 18.69 -24.58 9.75
CA LYS A 198 17.67 -25.53 10.25
C LYS A 198 17.80 -25.71 11.78
N PRO A 199 16.76 -25.38 12.57
CA PRO A 199 16.81 -25.47 14.03
C PRO A 199 17.00 -26.91 14.53
N GLU A 200 17.75 -27.07 15.60
CA GLU A 200 18.20 -28.38 16.09
C GLU A 200 17.04 -29.32 16.47
N ALA A 201 15.97 -28.79 17.08
CA ALA A 201 14.74 -29.54 17.37
C ALA A 201 14.08 -30.14 16.11
N MET A 202 14.21 -29.48 14.95
CA MET A 202 13.70 -30.01 13.67
C MET A 202 14.60 -31.13 13.13
N ILE A 203 15.92 -31.05 13.38
CA ILE A 203 16.90 -32.09 13.04
C ILE A 203 16.69 -33.34 13.91
N GLU A 204 16.41 -33.18 15.20
CA GLU A 204 16.06 -34.30 16.10
C GLU A 204 14.76 -34.98 15.67
N THR A 205 13.72 -34.20 15.38
CA THR A 205 12.43 -34.73 14.90
C THR A 205 12.58 -35.50 13.59
N GLU A 206 13.40 -35.00 12.66
CA GLU A 206 13.72 -35.67 11.39
C GLU A 206 14.48 -36.98 11.61
N LYS A 207 15.52 -36.99 12.46
CA LYS A 207 16.25 -38.20 12.84
C LYS A 207 15.37 -39.26 13.49
N MET A 208 14.43 -38.87 14.38
CA MET A 208 13.47 -39.81 14.94
C MET A 208 12.53 -40.39 13.86
N LEU A 209 12.12 -39.58 12.88
CA LEU A 209 11.28 -40.03 11.77
C LEU A 209 12.04 -40.97 10.81
N GLU A 210 13.35 -40.81 10.65
CA GLU A 210 14.19 -41.70 9.85
C GLU A 210 14.50 -43.01 10.59
N GLN A 211 14.82 -42.97 11.88
CA GLN A 211 14.98 -44.19 12.70
C GLN A 211 13.66 -44.99 12.81
N ALA A 212 12.51 -44.32 12.81
CA ALA A 212 11.20 -44.98 12.74
C ALA A 212 10.97 -45.71 11.40
N LYS A 213 11.53 -45.20 10.29
CA LYS A 213 11.48 -45.87 8.97
C LYS A 213 12.48 -47.02 8.89
N GLU A 214 13.70 -46.84 9.40
CA GLU A 214 14.77 -47.85 9.34
C GLU A 214 14.43 -49.10 10.17
N ASN A 215 13.81 -48.94 11.34
CA ASN A 215 13.28 -50.06 12.14
C ASN A 215 12.13 -50.85 11.47
N THR A 216 11.68 -50.49 10.26
CA THR A 216 10.65 -51.25 9.52
C THR A 216 11.24 -52.30 8.58
N VAL A 217 12.58 -52.46 8.50
CA VAL A 217 13.24 -53.37 7.54
C VAL A 217 14.15 -54.40 8.24
N ALA A 218 13.55 -55.42 8.85
CA ALA A 218 14.24 -56.63 9.29
C ALA A 218 13.83 -57.84 8.40
N PRO A 219 14.79 -58.57 7.78
CA PRO A 219 14.46 -59.61 6.79
C PRO A 219 14.13 -60.97 7.43
N ALA A 220 12.95 -61.51 7.12
CA ALA A 220 12.56 -62.88 7.49
C ALA A 220 12.64 -63.82 6.27
N ASP A 221 13.53 -64.82 6.32
CA ASP A 221 13.68 -65.90 5.31
C ASP A 221 12.52 -66.92 5.38
N PRO A 222 11.75 -67.15 4.29
CA PRO A 222 10.75 -68.21 4.21
C PRO A 222 11.21 -69.36 3.29
N ARG A 223 12.19 -70.17 3.74
CA ARG A 223 12.56 -71.42 3.05
C ARG A 223 11.36 -72.34 2.78
N SER A 224 11.09 -72.56 1.50
CA SER A 224 10.50 -73.78 0.94
C SER A 224 9.25 -74.35 1.63
N LYS A 225 8.08 -73.73 1.44
CA LYS A 225 6.79 -74.46 1.43
C LYS A 225 5.97 -74.13 0.18
N LYS A 226 5.65 -75.18 -0.58
CA LYS A 226 4.91 -75.17 -1.85
C LYS A 226 3.42 -74.87 -1.62
N ARG A 227 3.11 -73.63 -1.20
CA ARG A 227 1.73 -73.15 -1.03
C ARG A 227 1.03 -73.05 -2.39
N LYS A 228 -0.26 -73.38 -2.44
CA LYS A 228 -1.13 -73.07 -3.58
C LYS A 228 -1.09 -71.57 -3.85
N LEU A 229 -1.14 -71.19 -5.11
CA LEU A 229 -1.48 -69.83 -5.52
C LEU A 229 -2.94 -69.58 -5.08
N ALA A 230 -3.11 -68.95 -3.92
CA ALA A 230 -4.42 -68.52 -3.46
C ALA A 230 -4.80 -67.29 -4.29
N GLU A 231 -5.92 -67.40 -4.98
CA GLU A 231 -6.47 -66.37 -5.85
C GLU A 231 -6.72 -65.10 -5.04
N ALA A 232 -5.91 -64.06 -5.29
CA ALA A 232 -5.87 -62.85 -4.48
C ALA A 232 -7.05 -61.94 -4.87
N VAL A 233 -8.22 -62.22 -4.29
CA VAL A 233 -9.41 -61.38 -4.39
C VAL A 233 -9.06 -59.95 -3.98
N VAL A 234 -9.16 -59.02 -4.92
CA VAL A 234 -8.87 -57.59 -4.70
C VAL A 234 -10.11 -56.95 -4.08
N GLU A 235 -10.23 -57.06 -2.76
CA GLU A 235 -11.32 -56.42 -2.00
C GLU A 235 -10.87 -55.03 -1.52
N PHE A 236 -11.53 -53.98 -2.01
CA PHE A 236 -11.22 -52.59 -1.61
C PHE A 236 -11.96 -52.23 -0.32
N GLY A 237 -11.23 -51.69 0.66
CA GLY A 237 -11.78 -51.30 1.96
C GLY A 237 -12.65 -50.04 1.91
N SER A 238 -12.65 -49.30 0.79
CA SER A 238 -13.50 -48.13 0.60
C SER A 238 -13.84 -47.86 -0.86
N LYS A 239 -14.93 -47.09 -1.09
CA LYS A 239 -15.27 -46.56 -2.42
C LYS A 239 -14.16 -45.67 -3.00
N GLU A 240 -13.47 -44.89 -2.17
CA GLU A 240 -12.43 -43.99 -2.66
C GLU A 240 -11.17 -44.76 -3.07
N GLU A 241 -10.78 -45.80 -2.32
CA GLU A 241 -9.73 -46.73 -2.74
C GLU A 241 -10.07 -47.38 -4.09
N ALA A 242 -11.31 -47.86 -4.28
CA ALA A 242 -11.77 -48.39 -5.56
C ALA A 242 -11.71 -47.33 -6.67
N LEU A 243 -12.07 -46.06 -6.40
CA LEU A 243 -11.98 -44.96 -7.39
C LEU A 243 -10.52 -44.65 -7.78
N GLN A 244 -9.59 -44.69 -6.84
CA GLN A 244 -8.16 -44.49 -7.12
C GLN A 244 -7.56 -45.70 -7.84
N ALA A 245 -7.92 -46.93 -7.46
CA ALA A 245 -7.53 -48.15 -8.16
C ALA A 245 -8.06 -48.18 -9.60
N PHE A 246 -9.30 -47.74 -9.82
CA PHE A 246 -9.90 -47.56 -11.14
C PHE A 246 -9.12 -46.51 -11.98
N LYS A 247 -8.87 -45.31 -11.43
CA LYS A 247 -8.10 -44.27 -12.12
C LYS A 247 -6.65 -44.71 -12.42
N LYS A 248 -6.04 -45.50 -11.55
CA LYS A 248 -4.73 -46.13 -11.80
C LYS A 248 -4.81 -47.18 -12.90
N MET A 249 -5.79 -48.06 -12.88
CA MET A 249 -6.00 -49.10 -13.91
C MET A 249 -6.26 -48.50 -15.31
N LEU A 250 -6.86 -47.31 -15.40
CA LEU A 250 -6.93 -46.56 -16.67
C LEU A 250 -5.55 -46.07 -17.15
N ALA A 251 -4.65 -45.68 -16.24
CA ALA A 251 -3.29 -45.29 -16.56
C ALA A 251 -2.38 -46.48 -16.89
N ASP A 252 -2.48 -47.58 -16.13
CA ASP A 252 -1.76 -48.84 -16.36
C ASP A 252 -2.17 -49.52 -17.70
N ARG A 253 -3.14 -48.94 -18.44
CA ARG A 253 -3.64 -49.38 -19.77
C ARG A 253 -3.62 -48.27 -20.83
N ASP A 254 -2.93 -47.16 -20.58
CA ASP A 254 -2.75 -46.02 -21.52
C ASP A 254 -4.07 -45.51 -22.16
N VAL A 255 -5.16 -45.46 -21.38
CA VAL A 255 -6.49 -45.09 -21.87
C VAL A 255 -6.50 -43.66 -22.42
N ALA A 256 -6.73 -43.50 -23.72
CA ALA A 256 -6.57 -42.22 -24.40
C ALA A 256 -7.63 -41.19 -23.96
N PRO A 257 -7.31 -39.87 -23.94
CA PRO A 257 -8.26 -38.82 -23.54
C PRO A 257 -9.57 -38.74 -24.35
N ALA A 258 -9.59 -39.31 -25.55
CA ALA A 258 -10.76 -39.32 -26.45
C ALA A 258 -11.47 -40.69 -26.54
N GLN A 259 -11.00 -41.71 -25.80
CA GLN A 259 -11.52 -43.07 -25.87
C GLN A 259 -12.90 -43.17 -25.21
N LYS A 260 -13.85 -43.86 -25.85
CA LYS A 260 -15.25 -43.89 -25.40
C LYS A 260 -15.47 -44.93 -24.30
N TRP A 261 -16.42 -44.67 -23.41
CA TRP A 261 -16.83 -45.62 -22.37
C TRP A 261 -17.14 -47.02 -22.92
N SER A 262 -17.76 -47.13 -24.11
CA SER A 262 -18.05 -48.41 -24.76
C SER A 262 -16.81 -49.15 -25.29
N GLU A 263 -15.74 -48.43 -25.63
CA GLU A 263 -14.45 -48.98 -26.05
C GLU A 263 -13.67 -49.45 -24.80
N ILE A 264 -13.75 -48.71 -23.70
CA ILE A 264 -13.13 -49.04 -22.41
C ILE A 264 -13.79 -50.26 -21.75
N VAL A 265 -15.13 -50.33 -21.72
CA VAL A 265 -15.85 -51.54 -21.28
C VAL A 265 -15.39 -52.75 -22.10
N LYS A 266 -15.31 -52.64 -23.44
CA LYS A 266 -14.81 -53.74 -24.28
C LYS A 266 -13.37 -54.12 -23.95
N LEU A 267 -12.48 -53.15 -23.70
CA LEU A 267 -11.07 -53.40 -23.35
C LEU A 267 -10.95 -54.25 -22.08
N PHE A 268 -11.81 -54.03 -21.07
CA PHE A 268 -11.78 -54.80 -19.83
C PHE A 268 -12.68 -56.06 -19.82
N THR A 269 -13.71 -56.17 -20.66
CA THR A 269 -14.61 -57.36 -20.68
C THR A 269 -14.36 -58.34 -21.83
N ALA A 270 -13.73 -57.93 -22.93
CA ALA A 270 -13.48 -58.81 -24.08
C ALA A 270 -12.18 -59.64 -23.94
N SER A 271 -11.31 -59.32 -22.98
CA SER A 271 -10.05 -60.03 -22.75
C SER A 271 -10.21 -61.53 -22.44
N ASN A 272 -11.39 -61.96 -21.97
CA ASN A 272 -11.61 -63.33 -21.50
C ASN A 272 -11.59 -64.40 -22.62
N GLY A 273 -11.44 -64.02 -23.88
CA GLY A 273 -11.48 -64.94 -25.03
C GLY A 273 -10.17 -65.68 -25.32
N THR A 274 -9.06 -64.97 -25.52
CA THR A 274 -7.79 -65.53 -26.01
C THR A 274 -6.59 -64.70 -25.56
N MET A 275 -5.98 -65.04 -24.43
CA MET A 275 -4.75 -64.41 -23.92
C MET A 275 -3.55 -65.34 -23.99
N THR A 276 -2.39 -64.82 -24.40
CA THR A 276 -1.15 -65.59 -24.41
C THR A 276 -0.44 -65.51 -23.05
N ASN A 277 0.31 -66.56 -22.70
CA ASN A 277 0.73 -66.79 -21.31
C ASN A 277 1.58 -65.68 -20.66
N LYS A 278 2.17 -64.74 -21.43
CA LYS A 278 3.20 -63.81 -20.93
C LYS A 278 2.69 -62.42 -20.52
N GLU A 279 1.62 -61.93 -21.15
CA GLU A 279 0.97 -60.65 -20.78
C GLU A 279 -0.08 -60.84 -19.66
N SER A 280 -0.55 -62.08 -19.52
CA SER A 280 -1.60 -62.59 -18.62
C SER A 280 -1.65 -61.99 -17.20
N ASN A 281 -0.52 -61.69 -16.55
CA ASN A 281 -0.50 -61.28 -15.14
C ASN A 281 -0.90 -59.81 -14.93
N ALA A 282 -0.39 -58.89 -15.76
CA ALA A 282 -0.81 -57.48 -15.73
C ALA A 282 -2.24 -57.34 -16.27
N GLU A 283 -2.55 -58.09 -17.33
CA GLU A 283 -3.89 -58.25 -17.92
C GLU A 283 -4.91 -58.64 -16.82
N ALA A 284 -4.73 -59.82 -16.20
CA ALA A 284 -5.64 -60.35 -15.19
C ALA A 284 -5.75 -59.47 -13.94
N LYS A 285 -4.65 -58.83 -13.50
CA LYS A 285 -4.71 -57.87 -12.39
C LYS A 285 -5.63 -56.69 -12.72
N SER A 286 -5.58 -56.16 -13.94
CA SER A 286 -6.45 -55.07 -14.36
C SER A 286 -7.92 -55.50 -14.51
N ILE A 287 -8.18 -56.75 -14.94
CA ILE A 287 -9.53 -57.33 -14.99
C ILE A 287 -10.09 -57.51 -13.57
N ALA A 288 -9.32 -58.07 -12.65
CA ALA A 288 -9.71 -58.21 -11.25
C ALA A 288 -10.01 -56.86 -10.59
N ILE A 289 -9.22 -55.81 -10.89
CA ILE A 289 -9.51 -54.43 -10.46
C ILE A 289 -10.81 -53.92 -11.10
N TRP A 290 -11.05 -54.15 -12.39
CA TRP A 290 -12.29 -53.77 -13.08
C TRP A 290 -13.53 -54.43 -12.45
N GLU A 291 -13.46 -55.72 -12.15
CA GLU A 291 -14.55 -56.50 -11.54
C GLU A 291 -14.80 -56.10 -10.08
N ALA A 292 -13.75 -55.92 -9.27
CA ALA A 292 -13.87 -55.39 -7.91
C ALA A 292 -14.47 -53.97 -7.90
N CYS A 293 -14.01 -53.10 -8.81
CA CYS A 293 -14.60 -51.77 -9.01
C CYS A 293 -16.05 -51.85 -9.50
N GLN A 294 -16.42 -52.88 -10.28
CA GLN A 294 -17.80 -53.06 -10.74
C GLN A 294 -18.77 -53.44 -9.61
N ASN A 295 -18.29 -54.17 -8.60
CA ASN A 295 -19.09 -54.57 -7.44
C ASN A 295 -19.27 -53.42 -6.43
N ILE A 296 -18.29 -52.50 -6.33
CA ILE A 296 -18.27 -51.42 -5.34
C ILE A 296 -18.73 -50.06 -5.91
N LEU A 297 -18.52 -49.81 -7.20
CA LEU A 297 -18.80 -48.52 -7.87
C LEU A 297 -19.87 -48.65 -8.95
N THR A 298 -20.88 -47.79 -8.85
CA THR A 298 -21.92 -47.67 -9.87
C THR A 298 -21.34 -47.28 -11.23
N THR A 299 -22.07 -47.60 -12.30
CA THR A 299 -21.74 -47.15 -13.66
C THR A 299 -21.72 -45.61 -13.80
N GLY A 300 -22.36 -44.88 -12.89
CA GLY A 300 -22.24 -43.42 -12.79
C GLY A 300 -20.88 -43.00 -12.25
N GLU A 301 -20.51 -43.48 -11.06
CA GLU A 301 -19.22 -43.21 -10.40
C GLU A 301 -18.03 -43.58 -11.30
N ARG A 302 -18.07 -44.74 -11.97
CA ARG A 302 -16.99 -45.16 -12.91
C ARG A 302 -16.91 -44.28 -14.17
N LYS A 303 -18.04 -43.81 -14.70
CA LYS A 303 -18.06 -42.84 -15.82
C LYS A 303 -17.52 -41.47 -15.42
N GLN A 304 -17.87 -40.99 -14.23
CA GLN A 304 -17.34 -39.74 -13.69
C GLN A 304 -15.82 -39.85 -13.47
N ALA A 305 -15.35 -40.93 -12.84
CA ALA A 305 -13.93 -41.17 -12.61
C ALA A 305 -13.12 -41.24 -13.91
N LEU A 306 -13.69 -41.80 -14.98
CA LEU A 306 -13.12 -41.75 -16.33
C LEU A 306 -13.07 -40.33 -16.88
N ALA A 307 -14.17 -39.56 -16.81
CA ALA A 307 -14.21 -38.19 -17.34
C ALA A 307 -13.20 -37.27 -16.63
N GLU A 308 -13.06 -37.42 -15.31
CA GLU A 308 -12.02 -36.74 -14.52
C GLU A 308 -10.61 -37.17 -14.96
N TYR A 309 -10.37 -38.47 -15.14
CA TYR A 309 -9.10 -39.01 -15.61
C TYR A 309 -8.72 -38.48 -17.00
N GLN A 310 -9.63 -38.54 -17.97
CA GLN A 310 -9.41 -38.06 -19.34
C GLN A 310 -9.20 -36.54 -19.38
N THR A 311 -9.96 -35.78 -18.58
CA THR A 311 -9.77 -34.33 -18.45
C THR A 311 -8.40 -33.99 -17.86
N LYS A 312 -7.96 -34.72 -16.83
CA LYS A 312 -6.62 -34.57 -16.25
C LYS A 312 -5.54 -34.93 -17.26
N LEU A 313 -5.63 -36.09 -17.91
CA LEU A 313 -4.64 -36.55 -18.89
C LEU A 313 -4.52 -35.59 -20.08
N ALA A 314 -5.65 -35.05 -20.59
CA ALA A 314 -5.64 -34.03 -21.63
C ALA A 314 -4.97 -32.71 -21.18
N LYS A 315 -5.19 -32.29 -19.93
CA LYS A 315 -4.53 -31.11 -19.33
C LYS A 315 -3.03 -31.35 -19.16
N ASP A 316 -2.64 -32.50 -18.62
CA ASP A 316 -1.24 -32.84 -18.33
C ASP A 316 -0.44 -33.04 -19.63
N LEU A 317 -1.03 -33.63 -20.68
CA LEU A 317 -0.41 -33.74 -22.00
C LEU A 317 -0.20 -32.36 -22.65
N ARG A 318 -1.22 -31.49 -22.65
CA ARG A 318 -1.09 -30.10 -23.14
C ARG A 318 -0.07 -29.29 -22.34
N ASN A 319 0.04 -29.53 -21.04
CA ASN A 319 1.05 -28.88 -20.19
C ASN A 319 2.46 -29.38 -20.50
N LYS A 320 2.65 -30.70 -20.70
CA LYS A 320 3.93 -31.31 -21.11
C LYS A 320 4.37 -30.79 -22.49
N GLU A 321 3.44 -30.65 -23.43
CA GLU A 321 3.68 -30.06 -24.75
C GLU A 321 4.12 -28.59 -24.64
N ARG A 322 3.39 -27.78 -23.86
CA ARG A 322 3.75 -26.38 -23.58
C ARG A 322 5.12 -26.25 -22.93
N GLN A 323 5.44 -27.10 -21.95
CA GLN A 323 6.76 -27.14 -21.31
C GLN A 323 7.86 -27.56 -22.29
N GLY A 324 7.60 -28.48 -23.21
CA GLY A 324 8.52 -28.85 -24.29
C GLY A 324 8.85 -27.66 -25.18
N ARG A 325 7.81 -27.01 -25.74
CA ARG A 325 7.95 -25.80 -26.57
C ARG A 325 8.68 -24.66 -25.82
N GLN A 326 8.37 -24.47 -24.55
CA GLN A 326 9.00 -23.46 -23.70
C GLN A 326 10.49 -23.74 -23.48
N ARG A 327 10.88 -24.98 -23.15
CA ARG A 327 12.29 -25.38 -22.99
C ARG A 327 13.08 -25.23 -24.28
N THR A 328 12.47 -25.57 -25.43
CA THR A 328 13.06 -25.32 -26.76
C THR A 328 13.31 -23.83 -26.98
N LYS A 329 12.31 -22.97 -26.70
CA LYS A 329 12.45 -21.51 -26.79
C LYS A 329 13.55 -20.99 -25.86
N GLU A 330 13.57 -21.40 -24.59
CA GLU A 330 14.59 -21.01 -23.62
C GLU A 330 15.99 -21.46 -24.02
N GLY A 331 16.13 -22.68 -24.55
CA GLY A 331 17.40 -23.19 -25.08
C GLY A 331 17.92 -22.37 -26.26
N PHE A 332 17.03 -21.99 -27.19
CA PHE A 332 17.35 -21.13 -28.34
C PHE A 332 17.70 -19.70 -27.92
N LEU A 333 16.91 -19.07 -27.04
CA LEU A 333 17.21 -17.74 -26.50
C LEU A 333 18.55 -17.73 -25.72
N LYS A 334 18.88 -18.81 -25.01
CA LYS A 334 20.20 -18.96 -24.37
C LYS A 334 21.32 -19.08 -25.41
N LEU A 335 21.13 -19.87 -26.48
CA LEU A 335 22.09 -19.96 -27.58
C LEU A 335 22.35 -18.59 -28.23
N LEU A 336 21.30 -17.79 -28.44
CA LEU A 336 21.45 -16.41 -28.92
C LEU A 336 22.28 -15.57 -27.95
N ALA A 337 22.05 -15.66 -26.63
CA ALA A 337 22.85 -14.96 -25.64
C ALA A 337 24.32 -15.41 -25.64
N ASP A 338 24.59 -16.71 -25.72
CA ASP A 338 25.94 -17.29 -25.79
C ASP A 338 26.70 -16.74 -27.03
N VAL A 339 26.05 -16.75 -28.21
CA VAL A 339 26.64 -16.31 -29.48
C VAL A 339 26.80 -14.80 -29.57
N VAL A 340 25.77 -14.02 -29.22
CA VAL A 340 25.81 -12.55 -29.29
C VAL A 340 26.85 -11.97 -28.31
N SER A 341 27.00 -12.55 -27.12
CA SER A 341 28.08 -12.20 -26.19
C SER A 341 29.47 -12.53 -26.76
N SER A 342 29.60 -13.63 -27.51
CA SER A 342 30.87 -14.02 -28.13
C SER A 342 31.26 -13.09 -29.30
N THR A 343 30.28 -12.68 -30.11
CA THR A 343 30.48 -11.77 -31.26
C THR A 343 30.87 -10.36 -30.83
N THR A 344 30.19 -9.81 -29.82
CA THR A 344 30.50 -8.46 -29.29
C THR A 344 31.90 -8.35 -28.70
N VAL A 345 32.39 -9.39 -28.01
CA VAL A 345 33.77 -9.44 -27.50
C VAL A 345 34.80 -9.55 -28.63
N SER A 346 34.53 -10.35 -29.65
CA SER A 346 35.52 -10.65 -30.71
C SER A 346 35.72 -9.52 -31.72
N GLY A 347 34.71 -8.65 -31.92
CA GLY A 347 34.77 -7.57 -32.92
C GLY A 347 35.80 -6.46 -32.63
N ARG A 348 36.31 -6.36 -31.40
CA ARG A 348 37.15 -5.23 -30.94
C ARG A 348 38.65 -5.40 -31.20
N GLY A 349 39.08 -6.50 -31.83
CA GLY A 349 40.49 -6.85 -32.05
C GLY A 349 41.10 -6.39 -33.39
N GLY A 350 40.39 -5.62 -34.21
CA GLY A 350 40.90 -5.11 -35.49
C GLY A 350 41.90 -3.96 -35.30
N ASN A 351 43.17 -4.16 -35.67
CA ASN A 351 44.24 -3.14 -35.61
C ASN A 351 44.06 -2.05 -36.69
N GLY A 352 42.98 -1.28 -36.62
CA GLY A 352 42.57 -0.26 -37.59
C GLY A 352 42.47 1.14 -36.99
N ASP A 353 43.62 1.77 -36.78
CA ASP A 353 43.91 3.20 -36.58
C ASP A 353 42.75 4.18 -36.21
N GLY A 354 42.81 4.70 -34.99
CA GLY A 354 42.49 6.10 -34.65
C GLY A 354 41.04 6.59 -34.66
N GLY A 355 40.09 5.92 -35.30
CA GLY A 355 38.71 6.40 -35.42
C GLY A 355 37.89 6.31 -34.11
N GLU A 356 37.41 7.45 -33.59
CA GLU A 356 36.45 7.54 -32.46
C GLU A 356 35.02 7.09 -32.85
N SER A 357 34.91 5.89 -33.45
CA SER A 357 33.70 5.44 -34.13
C SER A 357 32.64 4.88 -33.17
N SER A 358 31.91 5.80 -32.55
CA SER A 358 30.47 5.70 -32.27
C SER A 358 29.94 4.33 -31.82
N ASN A 359 30.14 3.96 -30.54
CA ASN A 359 29.29 3.03 -29.77
C ASN A 359 28.84 1.74 -30.50
N GLY A 360 29.71 1.14 -31.32
CA GLY A 360 29.38 0.07 -32.29
C GLY A 360 29.01 -1.31 -31.72
N ASN A 361 28.49 -1.37 -30.48
CA ASN A 361 28.05 -2.60 -29.82
C ASN A 361 26.51 -2.77 -29.83
N ASP A 362 25.80 -2.01 -30.68
CA ASP A 362 24.34 -2.11 -30.78
C ASP A 362 23.93 -3.31 -31.65
N ILE A 363 23.40 -4.31 -30.96
CA ILE A 363 22.88 -5.56 -31.51
C ILE A 363 21.62 -5.34 -32.39
N SER A 364 21.02 -4.14 -32.39
CA SER A 364 19.91 -3.79 -33.28
C SER A 364 20.25 -3.86 -34.78
N PHE A 365 21.53 -3.80 -35.15
CA PHE A 365 22.00 -3.89 -36.53
C PHE A 365 22.33 -5.30 -37.02
N LEU A 366 22.37 -6.30 -36.12
CA LEU A 366 22.59 -7.70 -36.52
C LEU A 366 21.31 -8.27 -37.14
N ARG A 367 21.42 -8.86 -38.34
CA ARG A 367 20.31 -9.61 -38.95
C ARG A 367 20.48 -11.10 -38.62
N TYR A 368 19.38 -11.84 -38.62
CA TYR A 368 19.37 -13.28 -38.34
C TYR A 368 20.38 -14.05 -39.23
N GLN A 369 20.39 -13.74 -40.53
CA GLN A 369 21.30 -14.29 -41.54
C GLN A 369 22.79 -14.07 -41.23
N ASP A 370 23.16 -12.98 -40.54
CA ASP A 370 24.55 -12.64 -40.24
C ASP A 370 25.12 -13.53 -39.12
N ILE A 371 24.26 -14.13 -38.29
CA ILE A 371 24.65 -15.04 -37.19
C ILE A 371 24.25 -16.50 -37.42
N GLU A 372 23.40 -16.80 -38.40
CA GLU A 372 22.83 -18.13 -38.64
C GLU A 372 23.90 -19.23 -38.73
N GLY A 373 24.98 -19.01 -39.50
CA GLY A 373 26.09 -19.95 -39.66
C GLY A 373 26.95 -20.18 -38.39
N MET A 374 26.75 -19.37 -37.33
CA MET A 374 27.27 -19.66 -36.00
C MET A 374 26.29 -20.55 -35.21
N LEU A 375 24.99 -20.27 -35.31
CA LEU A 375 23.93 -20.99 -34.59
C LEU A 375 23.71 -22.43 -35.09
N GLN A 376 23.79 -22.66 -36.41
CA GLN A 376 23.58 -23.97 -37.06
C GLN A 376 24.42 -25.14 -36.49
N LYS A 377 25.47 -24.85 -35.72
CA LYS A 377 26.39 -25.83 -35.12
C LYS A 377 25.92 -26.40 -33.78
N ASP A 378 24.93 -25.78 -33.13
CA ASP A 378 24.45 -26.17 -31.80
C ASP A 378 23.11 -26.93 -31.90
N GLU A 379 22.94 -28.00 -31.11
CA GLU A 379 21.72 -28.82 -31.10
C GLU A 379 20.46 -27.99 -30.75
N ARG A 380 20.60 -26.93 -29.95
CA ARG A 380 19.52 -26.02 -29.55
C ARG A 380 18.93 -25.23 -30.72
N TYR A 381 19.68 -25.06 -31.82
CA TYR A 381 19.18 -24.46 -33.06
C TYR A 381 18.18 -25.39 -33.76
N HIS A 382 18.53 -26.67 -33.87
CA HIS A 382 17.73 -27.71 -34.54
C HIS A 382 16.55 -28.19 -33.68
N ALA A 383 16.60 -27.95 -32.37
CA ALA A 383 15.47 -28.19 -31.46
C ALA A 383 14.24 -27.31 -31.76
N VAL A 384 14.43 -26.13 -32.37
CA VAL A 384 13.36 -25.36 -33.04
C VAL A 384 13.23 -25.92 -34.47
N PRO A 385 12.06 -26.43 -34.90
CA PRO A 385 11.93 -27.04 -36.23
C PRO A 385 11.88 -26.00 -37.35
N ASP A 386 11.04 -24.98 -37.20
CA ASP A 386 10.67 -24.04 -38.27
C ASP A 386 11.56 -22.79 -38.26
N ASP A 387 12.12 -22.41 -39.41
CA ASP A 387 13.07 -21.29 -39.48
C ASP A 387 12.41 -19.92 -39.25
N GLU A 388 11.16 -19.74 -39.70
CA GLU A 388 10.32 -18.59 -39.35
C GLU A 388 10.17 -18.42 -37.82
N THR A 389 10.13 -19.53 -37.07
CA THR A 389 10.11 -19.48 -35.60
C THR A 389 11.48 -19.10 -35.03
N ARG A 390 12.59 -19.52 -35.65
CA ARG A 390 13.94 -19.11 -35.23
C ARG A 390 14.17 -17.61 -35.47
N GLU A 391 13.79 -17.09 -36.64
CA GLU A 391 13.89 -15.66 -36.94
C GLU A 391 12.98 -14.82 -36.03
N MET A 392 11.73 -15.26 -35.79
CA MET A 392 10.83 -14.60 -34.83
C MET A 392 11.42 -14.56 -33.42
N LEU A 393 12.01 -15.68 -32.94
CA LEU A 393 12.67 -15.72 -31.63
C LEU A 393 13.95 -14.87 -31.57
N PHE A 394 14.66 -14.73 -32.68
CA PHE A 394 15.78 -13.80 -32.79
C PHE A 394 15.33 -12.33 -32.70
N LEU A 395 14.27 -11.95 -33.41
CA LEU A 395 13.72 -10.59 -33.34
C LEU A 395 13.17 -10.27 -31.93
N GLU A 396 12.51 -11.24 -31.28
CA GLU A 396 12.10 -11.14 -29.87
C GLU A 396 13.30 -10.93 -28.95
N TYR A 397 14.37 -11.72 -29.13
CA TYR A 397 15.61 -11.59 -28.36
C TYR A 397 16.28 -10.22 -28.54
N VAL A 398 16.42 -9.73 -29.77
CA VAL A 398 17.02 -8.41 -30.06
C VAL A 398 16.20 -7.29 -29.43
N GLU A 399 14.87 -7.36 -29.50
CA GLU A 399 14.01 -6.35 -28.90
C GLU A 399 14.06 -6.38 -27.36
N GLU A 400 14.10 -7.57 -26.75
CA GLU A 400 14.22 -7.73 -25.30
C GLU A 400 15.61 -7.34 -24.79
N TYR A 401 16.68 -7.64 -25.54
CA TYR A 401 18.05 -7.20 -25.27
C TYR A 401 18.13 -5.67 -25.27
N ARG A 402 17.60 -5.00 -26.31
CA ARG A 402 17.51 -3.53 -26.37
C ARG A 402 16.73 -2.96 -25.18
N LYS A 403 15.59 -3.57 -24.81
CA LYS A 403 14.80 -3.20 -23.61
C LYS A 403 15.55 -3.47 -22.30
N ARG A 404 16.50 -4.41 -22.26
CA ARG A 404 17.33 -4.72 -21.08
C ARG A 404 18.47 -3.71 -20.95
N GLU A 405 19.17 -3.40 -22.04
CA GLU A 405 20.22 -2.38 -22.08
C GLU A 405 19.71 -0.97 -21.77
N GLU A 406 18.54 -0.61 -22.29
CA GLU A 406 17.93 0.69 -22.00
C GLU A 406 17.58 0.81 -20.49
N ARG A 407 16.99 -0.24 -19.90
CA ARG A 407 16.75 -0.30 -18.44
C ARG A 407 18.06 -0.29 -17.64
N ARG A 408 19.12 -0.93 -18.14
CA ARG A 408 20.44 -0.94 -17.49
C ARG A 408 21.02 0.48 -17.44
N LYS A 409 21.05 1.19 -18.58
CA LYS A 409 21.50 2.59 -18.66
C LYS A 409 20.68 3.52 -17.77
N GLN A 410 19.34 3.38 -17.77
CA GLN A 410 18.46 4.18 -16.91
C GLN A 410 18.65 3.87 -15.41
N ASN A 411 19.05 2.64 -15.06
CA ASN A 411 19.41 2.29 -13.69
C ASN A 411 20.78 2.85 -13.29
N GLU A 412 21.80 2.67 -14.14
CA GLU A 412 23.15 3.21 -13.94
C GLU A 412 23.13 4.74 -13.81
N HIS A 413 22.30 5.43 -14.61
CA HIS A 413 22.07 6.87 -14.52
C HIS A 413 21.41 7.27 -13.20
N ARG A 414 20.32 6.62 -12.80
CA ARG A 414 19.67 6.86 -11.50
C ARG A 414 20.59 6.55 -10.31
N GLU A 415 21.40 5.52 -10.41
CA GLU A 415 22.35 5.14 -9.37
C GLU A 415 23.45 6.21 -9.23
N ALA A 416 23.96 6.73 -10.35
CA ALA A 416 24.87 7.89 -10.34
C ALA A 416 24.20 9.17 -9.79
N GLN A 417 22.92 9.41 -10.09
CA GLN A 417 22.16 10.52 -9.48
C GLN A 417 22.06 10.38 -7.96
N ASN A 418 21.72 9.19 -7.46
CA ASN A 418 21.64 8.92 -6.03
C ASN A 418 23.01 9.08 -5.35
N GLN A 419 24.07 8.50 -5.92
CA GLN A 419 25.45 8.63 -5.42
C GLN A 419 25.90 10.11 -5.36
N PHE A 420 25.52 10.91 -6.36
CA PHE A 420 25.81 12.35 -6.38
C PHE A 420 25.03 13.12 -5.30
N VAL A 421 23.75 12.79 -5.08
CA VAL A 421 22.93 13.40 -4.01
C VAL A 421 23.43 13.00 -2.62
N ASP A 422 23.81 11.74 -2.39
CA ASP A 422 24.34 11.28 -1.10
C ASP A 422 25.74 11.87 -0.81
N PHE A 423 26.53 12.14 -1.85
CA PHE A 423 27.76 12.94 -1.76
C PHE A 423 27.50 14.39 -1.32
N LEU A 424 26.44 15.05 -1.84
CA LEU A 424 26.07 16.40 -1.39
C LEU A 424 25.59 16.43 0.08
N LYS A 425 24.86 15.40 0.53
CA LYS A 425 24.48 15.25 1.95
C LYS A 425 25.68 15.07 2.88
N GLU A 426 26.71 14.36 2.45
CA GLU A 426 27.92 14.21 3.26
C GLU A 426 28.71 15.53 3.35
N LEU A 427 28.72 16.35 2.29
CA LEU A 427 29.29 17.71 2.31
C LEU A 427 28.48 18.69 3.18
N GLU A 428 27.14 18.60 3.17
CA GLU A 428 26.24 19.30 4.09
C GLU A 428 26.54 18.92 5.54
N LYS A 429 26.60 17.62 5.83
CA LYS A 429 26.92 17.06 7.16
C LYS A 429 28.31 17.45 7.67
N GLN A 430 29.26 17.70 6.76
CA GLN A 430 30.58 18.24 7.09
C GLN A 430 30.59 19.78 7.26
N ASN A 431 29.47 20.46 7.02
CA ASN A 431 29.32 21.93 6.96
C ASN A 431 30.15 22.60 5.84
N SER A 432 30.62 21.80 4.87
CA SER A 432 31.32 22.28 3.66
C SER A 432 30.35 22.88 2.63
N LEU A 433 29.09 22.43 2.68
CA LEU A 433 27.98 22.97 1.90
C LEU A 433 26.98 23.65 2.85
N THR A 434 26.52 24.85 2.51
CA THR A 434 25.57 25.64 3.30
C THR A 434 24.58 26.38 2.39
N CYS A 435 23.45 26.84 2.91
CA CYS A 435 22.43 27.61 2.16
C CYS A 435 22.95 28.95 1.58
N ALA A 436 24.17 29.37 1.93
CA ALA A 436 24.85 30.56 1.39
C ALA A 436 25.88 30.22 0.28
N ALA A 437 26.01 28.95 -0.12
CA ALA A 437 26.87 28.50 -1.21
C ALA A 437 26.46 29.11 -2.57
N PRO A 438 27.39 29.23 -3.54
CA PRO A 438 27.05 29.73 -4.87
C PRO A 438 26.05 28.81 -5.59
N TYR A 439 25.03 29.40 -6.20
CA TYR A 439 23.95 28.72 -6.95
C TYR A 439 24.39 28.04 -8.27
N SER A 440 25.65 27.63 -8.43
CA SER A 440 26.12 26.87 -9.59
C SER A 440 27.18 25.86 -9.22
N TRP A 441 27.07 24.68 -9.81
CA TRP A 441 27.94 23.53 -9.52
C TRP A 441 29.42 23.84 -9.80
N ASN A 442 29.73 24.51 -10.91
CA ASN A 442 31.12 24.85 -11.25
C ASN A 442 31.76 25.79 -10.22
N ALA A 443 31.03 26.81 -9.73
CA ALA A 443 31.56 27.72 -8.72
C ALA A 443 31.74 27.06 -7.35
N PHE A 444 30.92 26.04 -7.04
CA PHE A 444 31.13 25.19 -5.87
C PHE A 444 32.36 24.27 -6.04
N VAL A 445 32.57 23.68 -7.22
CA VAL A 445 33.78 22.89 -7.53
C VAL A 445 35.03 23.76 -7.47
N ASP A 446 35.02 24.97 -8.03
CA ASP A 446 36.14 25.92 -7.96
C ASP A 446 36.49 26.30 -6.50
N LEU A 447 35.47 26.50 -5.66
CA LEU A 447 35.65 26.76 -4.21
C LEU A 447 36.26 25.55 -3.48
N LEU A 448 35.82 24.33 -3.81
CA LEU A 448 36.27 23.10 -3.19
C LEU A 448 37.69 22.72 -3.64
N MET A 449 38.02 22.93 -4.91
CA MET A 449 39.37 22.74 -5.46
C MET A 449 40.35 23.83 -5.00
N GLY A 450 39.88 25.06 -4.83
CA GLY A 450 40.69 26.20 -4.36
C GLY A 450 41.00 26.20 -2.86
N ASN A 451 40.23 25.47 -2.05
CA ASN A 451 40.45 25.37 -0.61
C ASN A 451 41.44 24.25 -0.24
N ASP A 452 42.62 24.69 0.16
CA ASP A 452 43.64 24.03 1.00
C ASP A 452 44.25 22.70 0.48
N GLU A 453 45.59 22.65 0.46
CA GLU A 453 46.35 21.42 0.16
C GLU A 453 46.31 20.40 1.32
N SER A 454 45.92 20.82 2.53
CA SER A 454 45.98 19.97 3.74
C SER A 454 45.08 18.72 3.71
N VAL A 455 43.97 18.76 2.98
CA VAL A 455 42.99 17.66 2.90
C VAL A 455 43.36 16.70 1.76
N SER A 456 44.46 15.96 1.89
CA SER A 456 45.05 15.19 0.78
C SER A 456 44.56 13.73 0.63
N SER A 457 43.66 13.24 1.50
CA SER A 457 43.23 11.83 1.52
C SER A 457 41.93 11.60 0.76
N ASP A 458 40.89 12.36 1.10
CA ASP A 458 39.53 12.10 0.62
C ASP A 458 39.23 12.75 -0.75
N LYS A 459 40.14 13.61 -1.24
CA LYS A 459 40.02 14.29 -2.54
C LYS A 459 39.96 13.31 -3.72
N ASP A 460 40.58 12.14 -3.66
CA ASP A 460 40.52 11.14 -4.76
C ASP A 460 39.13 10.47 -4.87
N SER A 461 38.48 10.20 -3.72
CA SER A 461 37.10 9.69 -3.67
C SER A 461 36.13 10.74 -4.21
N LEU A 462 36.29 11.97 -3.75
CA LEU A 462 35.52 13.14 -4.19
C LEU A 462 35.68 13.41 -5.70
N LEU A 463 36.92 13.39 -6.21
CA LEU A 463 37.22 13.51 -7.64
C LEU A 463 36.64 12.36 -8.46
N THR A 464 36.57 11.15 -7.93
CA THR A 464 35.93 10.00 -8.60
C THR A 464 34.43 10.24 -8.80
N THR A 465 33.72 10.71 -7.76
CA THR A 465 32.28 11.05 -7.86
C THR A 465 32.04 12.22 -8.81
N ILE A 466 32.84 13.30 -8.71
CA ILE A 466 32.76 14.47 -9.60
C ILE A 466 33.05 14.08 -11.07
N SER A 467 34.03 13.22 -11.29
CA SER A 467 34.45 12.73 -12.62
C SER A 467 33.59 11.60 -13.16
N SER A 468 32.51 11.19 -12.45
CA SER A 468 31.56 10.19 -12.96
C SER A 468 31.01 10.64 -14.31
N SER A 469 31.30 9.85 -15.34
CA SER A 469 30.99 10.13 -16.75
C SER A 469 29.55 9.83 -17.14
N VAL A 470 28.78 9.22 -16.23
CA VAL A 470 27.37 8.87 -16.42
C VAL A 470 26.47 10.11 -16.38
N LEU A 471 26.86 11.12 -15.60
CA LEU A 471 26.14 12.40 -15.47
C LEU A 471 26.94 13.51 -16.13
N ASN A 472 26.29 14.27 -17.00
CA ASN A 472 26.88 15.46 -17.60
C ASN A 472 26.85 16.65 -16.61
N ASN A 473 27.57 17.73 -16.92
CA ASN A 473 27.71 18.86 -15.99
C ASN A 473 26.42 19.71 -15.86
N GLU A 474 25.53 19.70 -16.85
CA GLU A 474 24.22 20.36 -16.78
C GLU A 474 23.27 19.59 -15.87
N GLU A 475 23.32 18.25 -15.90
CA GLU A 475 22.60 17.38 -14.95
C GLU A 475 23.12 17.55 -13.52
N LYS A 476 24.45 17.60 -13.33
CA LYS A 476 25.06 17.87 -12.01
C LYS A 476 24.63 19.23 -11.46
N ASP A 477 24.64 20.28 -12.29
CA ASP A 477 24.18 21.63 -11.91
C ASP A 477 22.66 21.68 -11.62
N PHE A 478 21.83 20.95 -12.37
CA PHE A 478 20.40 20.83 -12.09
C PHE A 478 20.11 20.12 -10.77
N ILE A 479 20.76 18.96 -10.52
CA ILE A 479 20.59 18.19 -9.28
C ILE A 479 21.13 18.98 -8.08
N PHE A 480 22.26 19.66 -8.23
CA PHE A 480 22.85 20.52 -7.19
C PHE A 480 21.92 21.68 -6.82
N LYS A 481 21.26 22.32 -7.79
CA LYS A 481 20.25 23.37 -7.54
C LYS A 481 19.02 22.84 -6.81
N GLY A 482 18.49 21.70 -7.25
CA GLY A 482 17.38 21.03 -6.55
C GLY A 482 17.74 20.72 -5.09
N PHE A 483 18.95 20.21 -4.84
CA PHE A 483 19.45 19.94 -3.50
C PHE A 483 19.57 21.21 -2.62
N LEU A 484 20.05 22.33 -3.18
CA LEU A 484 20.10 23.61 -2.46
C LEU A 484 18.71 24.18 -2.13
N ASP A 485 17.73 24.03 -3.02
CA ASP A 485 16.35 24.42 -2.75
C ASP A 485 15.69 23.50 -1.70
N ASP A 486 15.96 22.18 -1.74
CA ASP A 486 15.52 21.21 -0.71
C ASP A 486 16.11 21.54 0.68
N MET A 487 17.43 21.79 0.78
CA MET A 487 18.09 22.22 2.03
C MET A 487 17.43 23.46 2.62
N LYS A 488 17.18 24.47 1.78
CA LYS A 488 16.57 25.74 2.15
C LYS A 488 15.11 25.60 2.56
N GLN A 489 14.37 24.69 1.93
CA GLN A 489 13.00 24.34 2.36
C GLN A 489 13.02 23.64 3.73
N ALA A 490 13.98 22.76 3.98
CA ALA A 490 14.14 22.10 5.29
C ALA A 490 14.49 23.10 6.41
N GLU A 491 15.38 24.07 6.13
CA GLU A 491 15.68 25.17 7.06
C GLU A 491 14.44 26.04 7.35
N GLU A 492 13.62 26.35 6.34
CA GLU A 492 12.37 27.08 6.54
C GLU A 492 11.32 26.26 7.31
N GLU A 493 11.21 24.96 7.06
CA GLU A 493 10.28 24.08 7.80
C GLU A 493 10.69 23.96 9.28
N ASP A 494 11.96 23.74 9.59
CA ASP A 494 12.43 23.70 10.99
C ASP A 494 12.22 25.05 11.69
N ARG A 495 12.46 26.17 10.99
CA ARG A 495 12.18 27.52 11.48
C ARG A 495 10.69 27.74 11.76
N LEU A 496 9.79 27.15 10.97
CA LEU A 496 8.34 27.19 11.19
C LEU A 496 7.90 26.26 12.32
N ARG A 497 8.47 25.05 12.40
CA ARG A 497 8.26 24.08 13.48
C ARG A 497 8.68 24.65 14.83
N SER A 498 9.89 25.23 14.90
CA SER A 498 10.40 25.99 16.04
C SER A 498 9.53 27.18 16.45
N GLN A 499 8.76 27.79 15.54
CA GLN A 499 7.80 28.83 15.87
C GLN A 499 6.48 28.26 16.40
N GLU A 500 6.00 27.16 15.82
CA GLU A 500 4.76 26.52 16.26
C GLU A 500 4.95 25.84 17.63
N GLU A 501 6.07 25.16 17.88
CA GLU A 501 6.40 24.63 19.21
C GLU A 501 6.42 25.74 20.29
N ARG A 502 6.91 26.94 19.96
CA ARG A 502 6.85 28.10 20.86
C ARG A 502 5.42 28.60 21.08
N ARG A 503 4.56 28.58 20.06
CA ARG A 503 3.12 28.91 20.20
C ARG A 503 2.40 27.88 21.05
N GLN A 504 2.60 26.59 20.80
CA GLN A 504 2.03 25.49 21.58
C GLN A 504 2.48 25.53 23.04
N ALA A 505 3.78 25.79 23.29
CA ALA A 505 4.28 25.98 24.65
C ALA A 505 3.62 27.18 25.37
N VAL A 506 3.40 28.30 24.67
CA VAL A 506 2.67 29.46 25.22
C VAL A 506 1.18 29.15 25.43
N LEU A 507 0.54 28.37 24.56
CA LEU A 507 -0.86 27.93 24.75
C LEU A 507 -0.98 27.01 25.97
N ALA A 508 -0.12 26.00 26.10
CA ALA A 508 -0.10 25.10 27.25
C ALA A 508 0.16 25.84 28.59
N GLN A 509 1.03 26.87 28.60
CA GLN A 509 1.20 27.73 29.77
C GLN A 509 -0.09 28.52 30.12
N ARG A 510 -0.82 29.02 29.12
CA ARG A 510 -2.09 29.76 29.30
C ARG A 510 -3.19 28.83 29.81
N GLU A 511 -3.25 27.60 29.30
CA GLU A 511 -4.20 26.57 29.73
C GLU A 511 -3.93 26.13 31.17
N PHE A 512 -2.69 25.78 31.51
CA PHE A 512 -2.29 25.44 32.89
C PHE A 512 -2.53 26.59 33.89
N PHE A 513 -2.41 27.86 33.45
CA PHE A 513 -2.82 29.00 34.27
C PHE A 513 -4.36 29.08 34.43
N ARG A 514 -5.16 28.82 33.39
CA ARG A 514 -6.62 28.71 33.54
C ARG A 514 -7.03 27.56 34.46
N GLU A 515 -6.37 26.40 34.40
CA GLU A 515 -6.58 25.31 35.37
C GLU A 515 -6.29 25.76 36.81
N THR A 516 -5.21 26.54 37.02
CA THR A 516 -4.89 27.16 38.31
C THR A 516 -6.04 28.07 38.79
N LEU A 517 -6.63 28.87 37.89
CA LEU A 517 -7.78 29.74 38.21
C LEU A 517 -9.05 28.93 38.52
N VAL A 518 -9.33 27.87 37.77
CA VAL A 518 -10.46 26.95 38.01
C VAL A 518 -10.33 26.30 39.39
N GLN A 519 -9.16 25.80 39.77
CA GLN A 519 -8.94 25.23 41.10
C GLN A 519 -9.10 26.29 42.19
N ALA A 520 -8.51 27.48 42.02
CA ALA A 520 -8.65 28.56 43.00
C ALA A 520 -10.09 29.09 43.14
N ALA A 521 -10.92 28.96 42.10
CA ALA A 521 -12.36 29.21 42.16
C ALA A 521 -13.13 28.10 42.89
N GLN A 522 -12.80 26.82 42.64
CA GLN A 522 -13.38 25.68 43.37
C GLN A 522 -13.03 25.71 44.87
N ASP A 523 -11.82 26.15 45.21
CA ASP A 523 -11.36 26.39 46.58
C ASP A 523 -12.05 27.59 47.27
N GLY A 524 -12.90 28.35 46.54
CA GLY A 524 -13.56 29.56 47.04
C GLY A 524 -12.63 30.77 47.26
N LYS A 525 -11.38 30.71 46.80
CA LYS A 525 -10.39 31.79 46.92
C LYS A 525 -10.64 32.91 45.90
N ILE A 526 -11.16 32.55 44.73
CA ILE A 526 -11.64 33.48 43.69
C ILE A 526 -13.17 33.48 43.74
N LEU A 527 -13.78 34.67 43.62
CA LEU A 527 -15.21 34.86 43.43
C LEU A 527 -15.45 35.62 42.12
N PRO A 528 -16.65 35.55 41.51
CA PRO A 528 -16.99 36.35 40.32
C PRO A 528 -16.92 37.88 40.52
N SER A 529 -16.81 38.34 41.78
CA SER A 529 -16.62 39.74 42.18
C SER A 529 -15.19 40.08 42.64
N SER A 530 -14.26 39.13 42.63
CA SER A 530 -12.88 39.37 43.05
C SER A 530 -12.11 40.19 42.02
N SER A 531 -11.40 41.23 42.45
CA SER A 531 -10.49 41.99 41.58
C SER A 531 -9.17 41.25 41.37
N TYR A 532 -8.56 41.39 40.19
CA TYR A 532 -7.28 40.77 39.85
C TYR A 532 -6.21 41.02 40.92
N SER A 533 -6.01 42.28 41.33
CA SER A 533 -5.02 42.63 42.37
C SER A 533 -5.24 41.89 43.69
N SER A 534 -6.49 41.75 44.13
CA SER A 534 -6.80 41.02 45.37
C SER A 534 -6.49 39.53 45.29
N VAL A 535 -6.53 38.94 44.09
CA VAL A 535 -6.27 37.51 43.84
C VAL A 535 -4.78 37.25 43.55
N VAL A 536 -4.08 38.21 42.93
CA VAL A 536 -2.63 38.15 42.74
C VAL A 536 -1.90 38.11 44.07
N ASP A 537 -2.19 39.05 44.97
CA ASP A 537 -1.46 39.20 46.24
C ASP A 537 -1.72 38.04 47.22
N SER A 538 -2.89 37.39 47.11
CA SER A 538 -3.33 36.34 48.04
C SER A 538 -3.17 34.90 47.53
N VAL A 539 -3.27 34.67 46.22
CA VAL A 539 -3.23 33.33 45.61
C VAL A 539 -2.12 33.23 44.56
N LEU A 540 -2.19 34.02 43.49
CA LEU A 540 -1.41 33.73 42.28
C LEU A 540 0.09 34.00 42.45
N SER A 541 0.49 34.88 43.36
CA SER A 541 1.90 35.13 43.69
C SER A 541 2.62 33.91 44.30
N GLN A 542 1.88 32.88 44.74
CA GLN A 542 2.45 31.62 45.23
C GLN A 542 2.58 30.56 44.12
N GLU A 543 1.96 30.78 42.96
CA GLU A 543 1.79 29.76 41.93
C GLU A 543 2.84 29.83 40.82
N ASN A 544 3.46 28.68 40.52
CA ASN A 544 4.51 28.58 39.50
C ASN A 544 3.98 28.82 38.07
N SER A 545 2.68 28.71 37.84
CA SER A 545 2.03 29.06 36.57
C SER A 545 2.07 30.57 36.31
N PHE A 546 1.76 31.38 37.34
CA PHE A 546 1.74 32.84 37.26
C PHE A 546 3.12 33.41 36.92
N ALA A 547 4.17 32.97 37.64
CA ALA A 547 5.53 33.49 37.44
C ALA A 547 6.08 33.22 36.02
N LYS A 548 5.84 32.02 35.47
CA LYS A 548 6.23 31.68 34.08
C LYS A 548 5.52 32.56 33.06
N LEU A 549 4.21 32.74 33.23
CA LEU A 549 3.40 33.51 32.28
C LEU A 549 3.76 35.00 32.33
N GLN A 550 3.99 35.55 33.53
CA GLN A 550 4.44 36.92 33.77
C GLN A 550 5.86 37.20 33.21
N GLN A 551 6.73 36.19 33.15
CA GLN A 551 8.06 36.32 32.54
C GLN A 551 7.99 36.53 31.01
N HIS A 552 6.99 35.95 30.34
CA HIS A 552 6.77 36.13 28.91
C HIS A 552 6.03 37.42 28.58
N ASP A 553 5.01 37.76 29.37
CA ASP A 553 4.19 38.96 29.19
C ASP A 553 3.61 39.39 30.55
N ARG A 554 3.87 40.64 30.95
CA ARG A 554 3.51 41.17 32.26
C ARG A 554 2.01 41.27 32.49
N ASP A 555 1.24 41.58 31.45
CA ASP A 555 -0.19 41.86 31.55
C ASP A 555 -1.04 40.63 31.16
N ARG A 556 -0.46 39.64 30.47
CA ARG A 556 -1.16 38.40 30.10
C ARG A 556 -1.82 37.61 31.25
N PRO A 557 -1.27 37.51 32.48
CA PRO A 557 -1.97 36.84 33.57
C PRO A 557 -3.22 37.60 34.01
N LYS A 558 -3.23 38.93 33.84
CA LYS A 558 -4.42 39.78 34.07
C LYS A 558 -5.48 39.52 33.02
N GLU A 559 -5.09 39.53 31.73
CA GLU A 559 -6.04 39.27 30.63
C GLU A 559 -6.75 37.92 30.81
N LEU A 560 -5.99 36.85 31.12
CA LEU A 560 -6.57 35.51 31.35
C LEU A 560 -7.46 35.44 32.59
N PHE A 561 -7.13 36.18 33.66
CA PHE A 561 -7.98 36.29 34.84
C PHE A 561 -9.29 37.02 34.55
N GLU A 562 -9.22 38.18 33.87
CA GLU A 562 -10.40 38.95 33.51
C GLU A 562 -11.28 38.18 32.50
N GLU A 563 -10.68 37.45 31.57
CA GLU A 563 -11.37 36.53 30.65
C GLU A 563 -12.09 35.41 31.42
N PHE A 564 -11.39 34.69 32.32
CA PHE A 564 -11.97 33.66 33.18
C PHE A 564 -13.11 34.17 34.07
N VAL A 565 -12.96 35.34 34.68
CA VAL A 565 -14.01 35.95 35.52
C VAL A 565 -15.21 36.40 34.68
N ASN A 566 -15.02 36.82 33.43
CA ASN A 566 -16.11 37.11 32.51
C ASN A 566 -16.85 35.83 32.07
N ASP A 567 -16.11 34.78 31.69
CA ASP A 567 -16.65 33.46 31.34
C ASP A 567 -17.52 32.91 32.50
N TRP A 568 -17.00 32.99 33.74
CA TRP A 568 -17.70 32.52 34.94
C TRP A 568 -18.93 33.39 35.29
N ASN A 569 -18.84 34.72 35.14
CA ASN A 569 -20.01 35.60 35.31
C ASN A 569 -21.11 35.32 34.27
N GLU A 570 -20.74 34.97 33.03
CA GLU A 570 -21.70 34.64 31.97
C GLU A 570 -22.35 33.26 32.18
N MET A 571 -21.60 32.27 32.68
CA MET A 571 -22.19 31.03 33.20
C MET A 571 -23.18 31.33 34.32
N TYR A 572 -22.78 32.10 35.35
CA TYR A 572 -23.66 32.43 36.47
C TYR A 572 -24.94 33.18 36.03
N ARG A 573 -24.88 34.04 35.00
CA ARG A 573 -26.08 34.67 34.41
C ARG A 573 -26.99 33.63 33.75
N ARG A 574 -26.43 32.71 32.96
CA ARG A 574 -27.17 31.64 32.28
C ARG A 574 -27.85 30.71 33.28
N ASP A 575 -27.10 30.26 34.28
CA ASP A 575 -27.59 29.37 35.34
C ASP A 575 -28.67 30.07 36.18
N ARG A 576 -28.48 31.36 36.50
CA ARG A 576 -29.50 32.17 37.18
C ARG A 576 -30.77 32.33 36.33
N LEU A 577 -30.67 32.52 35.03
CA LEU A 577 -31.83 32.61 34.13
C LEU A 577 -32.57 31.26 34.07
N PHE A 578 -31.85 30.15 33.94
CA PHE A 578 -32.39 28.79 33.97
C PHE A 578 -33.11 28.48 35.30
N LEU A 579 -32.46 28.73 36.45
CA LEU A 579 -33.08 28.56 37.76
C LEU A 579 -34.30 29.48 37.96
N SER A 580 -34.27 30.70 37.41
CA SER A 580 -35.42 31.61 37.44
C SER A 580 -36.58 31.10 36.58
N ASP A 581 -36.29 30.37 35.50
CA ASP A 581 -37.30 29.75 34.66
C ASP A 581 -37.91 28.50 35.30
N LEU A 582 -37.10 27.62 35.91
CA LEU A 582 -37.60 26.49 36.71
C LEU A 582 -38.51 26.95 37.85
N VAL A 583 -38.11 28.01 38.58
CA VAL A 583 -38.96 28.67 39.60
C VAL A 583 -40.28 29.14 38.99
N ARG A 584 -40.26 29.76 37.80
CA ARG A 584 -41.47 30.23 37.11
C ARG A 584 -42.37 29.06 36.70
N LYS A 585 -41.83 28.07 35.99
CA LYS A 585 -42.55 26.85 35.55
C LYS A 585 -43.24 26.17 36.74
N ARG A 586 -42.53 25.99 37.85
CA ARG A 586 -43.09 25.35 39.06
C ARG A 586 -44.27 26.13 39.63
N VAL A 587 -44.17 27.46 39.68
CA VAL A 587 -45.23 28.36 40.19
C VAL A 587 -46.44 28.42 39.24
N GLU A 588 -46.22 28.30 37.93
CA GLU A 588 -47.30 28.21 36.93
C GLU A 588 -48.00 26.84 36.99
N LYS A 589 -47.24 25.75 37.23
CA LYS A 589 -47.70 24.37 37.33
C LYS A 589 -48.44 24.04 38.63
N SER A 590 -48.05 24.63 39.76
CA SER A 590 -48.69 24.38 41.07
C SER A 590 -50.08 25.00 41.20
N ASN A 591 -50.34 26.11 40.50
CA ASN A 591 -51.50 27.01 40.65
C ASN A 591 -51.64 27.67 42.04
N ASP A 592 -51.21 26.99 43.11
CA ASP A 592 -50.91 27.58 44.42
C ASP A 592 -49.60 28.38 44.38
N GLN A 593 -49.72 29.69 44.13
CA GLN A 593 -48.60 30.63 44.25
C GLN A 593 -48.06 30.72 45.71
N ALA A 594 -48.89 30.39 46.70
CA ALA A 594 -48.57 30.47 48.12
C ALA A 594 -47.62 29.36 48.59
N ASN A 595 -47.77 28.12 48.08
CA ASN A 595 -47.03 26.96 48.57
C ASN A 595 -45.54 26.92 48.16
N PHE A 596 -45.10 27.78 47.24
CA PHE A 596 -43.69 27.83 46.79
C PHE A 596 -42.80 28.77 47.62
N LYS A 597 -43.38 29.59 48.51
CA LYS A 597 -42.65 30.57 49.34
C LYS A 597 -43.27 30.74 50.74
N ASP A 598 -43.54 29.64 51.44
CA ASP A 598 -43.76 29.75 52.89
C ASP A 598 -42.43 30.03 53.59
N GLU A 599 -42.44 30.85 54.65
CA GLU A 599 -41.26 31.23 55.44
C GLU A 599 -40.60 30.01 56.13
N THR A 600 -41.33 28.89 56.22
CA THR A 600 -40.86 27.60 56.75
C THR A 600 -40.02 26.77 55.76
N THR A 601 -39.95 27.16 54.48
CA THR A 601 -39.31 26.39 53.41
C THR A 601 -37.79 26.34 53.60
N THR A 602 -37.22 25.17 53.91
CA THR A 602 -35.76 25.01 54.04
C THR A 602 -35.07 25.09 52.68
N PHE A 603 -33.81 25.51 52.67
CA PHE A 603 -32.99 25.54 51.45
C PHE A 603 -32.90 24.16 50.78
N GLU A 604 -32.78 23.09 51.57
CA GLU A 604 -32.77 21.72 51.08
C GLU A 604 -34.10 21.33 50.40
N ALA A 605 -35.25 21.72 50.97
CA ALA A 605 -36.56 21.48 50.35
C ALA A 605 -36.73 22.28 49.05
N PHE A 606 -36.29 23.54 49.03
CA PHE A 606 -36.27 24.38 47.82
C PHE A 606 -35.40 23.76 46.70
N CYS A 607 -34.19 23.29 47.04
CA CYS A 607 -33.33 22.59 46.10
C CYS A 607 -33.93 21.26 45.61
N ALA A 608 -34.57 20.49 46.49
CA ALA A 608 -35.24 19.24 46.11
C ALA A 608 -36.38 19.49 45.10
N VAL A 609 -37.20 20.53 45.30
CA VAL A 609 -38.27 20.91 44.37
C VAL A 609 -37.72 21.41 43.03
N LEU A 610 -36.59 22.13 43.01
CA LEU A 610 -35.95 22.52 41.75
C LEU A 610 -35.31 21.35 41.00
N LEU A 611 -34.76 20.36 41.71
CA LEU A 611 -34.24 19.13 41.10
C LEU A 611 -35.35 18.24 40.54
N GLU A 612 -36.50 18.16 41.22
CA GLU A 612 -37.70 17.49 40.71
C GLU A 612 -38.18 18.15 39.40
N GLU A 613 -38.38 19.47 39.40
CA GLU A 613 -38.87 20.19 38.22
C GLU A 613 -37.88 20.17 37.05
N ALA A 614 -36.57 20.22 37.32
CA ALA A 614 -35.54 20.03 36.30
C ALA A 614 -35.54 18.62 35.69
N SER A 615 -35.87 17.60 36.48
CA SER A 615 -35.97 16.22 35.99
C SER A 615 -37.23 15.95 35.15
N ASP A 616 -38.30 16.72 35.37
CA ASP A 616 -39.49 16.71 34.51
C ASP A 616 -39.22 17.38 33.15
N ASP A 617 -38.48 18.50 33.11
CA ASP A 617 -38.07 19.17 31.85
C ASP A 617 -37.17 18.28 30.98
N ASP A 618 -36.15 17.63 31.57
CA ASP A 618 -35.19 16.75 30.88
C ASP A 618 -35.85 15.45 30.35
N ALA A 619 -37.09 15.16 30.80
CA ALA A 619 -37.98 14.11 30.31
C ALA A 619 -39.04 14.59 29.30
N ALA A 620 -39.09 15.90 29.00
CA ALA A 620 -40.00 16.52 28.03
C ALA A 620 -39.29 16.95 26.73
N GLU A 621 -37.97 17.16 26.74
CA GLU A 621 -37.14 17.37 25.52
C GLU A 621 -36.55 16.08 24.91
N ARG A 622 -36.96 14.89 25.40
CA ARG A 622 -36.51 13.56 24.90
C ARG A 622 -37.64 12.69 24.35
#